data_AF-A0AA51HMT4-F1
#
_entry.id   AF-A0AA51HMT4-F1
#
_cell.length_a   1.000
_cell.length_b   1.000
_cell.length_c   1.000
_cell.angle_alpha   90.00
_cell.angle_beta   90.00
_cell.angle_gamma   90.00
#
_symmetry.space_group_name_H-M   'P 1'
#
loop_
_entity.id
_entity.type
_entity.pdbx_description
1 polymer ?
#
loop_
_entity_poly.entity_id
_entity_poly.type
_entity_poly.pdbx_seq_one_letter_code
_entity_poly.pdbx_strand_id
1 'polypeptide(L)'
;MKDLENLRYDANFQVQISKGLFWVPVCTLGNSRYTNEEVLGWVKYSPDEKKRLGLNLYESIQLLYMSDFRYEDDYKLILFEDKKWEFHKSAQEAIKDNYGNCAAICAWIQYMCEDAYVQSGFLHYIREDGCGHVVNYFYLDSAYYIVDVTAMVRTKSIEVCVENGEKSELRKIKGEFPICLMSEDLQFYYNYHTKLERLRGHIVRHFLINGYDYIPPISVTKNDQGITINTAYHAIELDENSVIKHTEVNVSDIYQYSPYDYSQIKEEKNNETGN
;
A
#
# COMPACT_ATOMS: atom_id res chain seq x y z
N MET A 1 22.39 -10.28 11.50
CA MET A 1 22.21 -8.99 10.77
C MET A 1 20.72 -8.69 10.67
N LYS A 2 20.32 -7.42 10.79
CA LYS A 2 18.91 -6.97 10.71
C LYS A 2 18.63 -6.05 9.52
N ASP A 3 19.67 -5.44 8.99
CA ASP A 3 19.61 -4.66 7.76
C ASP A 3 19.21 -5.53 6.57
N LEU A 4 18.51 -4.90 5.62
CA LEU A 4 18.28 -5.44 4.28
C LEU A 4 19.11 -4.62 3.28
N GLU A 5 18.90 -4.82 1.98
CA GLU A 5 19.66 -4.11 0.95
C GLU A 5 19.56 -2.58 1.12
N ASN A 6 18.34 -2.04 1.20
CA ASN A 6 18.09 -0.61 1.37
C ASN A 6 17.52 -0.20 2.74
N LEU A 7 17.07 -1.18 3.54
CA LEU A 7 16.51 -0.95 4.88
C LEU A 7 17.63 -0.96 5.92
N ARG A 8 17.60 -0.02 6.88
CA ARG A 8 18.62 0.11 7.92
C ARG A 8 17.99 0.04 9.31
N TYR A 9 18.43 -0.92 10.11
CA TYR A 9 17.86 -1.22 11.42
C TYR A 9 18.05 -0.07 12.43
N ASP A 10 19.18 0.63 12.35
CA ASP A 10 19.59 1.69 13.27
C ASP A 10 19.55 3.08 12.64
N ALA A 11 18.91 3.23 11.48
CA ALA A 11 18.75 4.53 10.85
C ALA A 11 17.98 5.50 11.75
N ASN A 12 18.46 6.74 11.79
CA ASN A 12 17.83 7.82 12.52
C ASN A 12 17.98 9.12 11.75
N PHE A 13 16.95 9.48 11.00
CA PHE A 13 16.89 10.73 10.25
C PHE A 13 15.45 11.18 10.04
N GLN A 14 15.28 12.48 9.80
CA GLN A 14 14.04 13.06 9.33
C GLN A 14 14.37 14.15 8.30
N VAL A 15 14.21 13.81 7.03
CA VAL A 15 14.64 14.67 5.92
C VAL A 15 13.42 15.31 5.29
N GLN A 16 13.28 16.62 5.41
CA GLN A 16 12.19 17.32 4.75
C GLN A 16 12.35 17.30 3.22
N ILE A 17 11.35 16.76 2.53
CA ILE A 17 11.31 16.67 1.06
C ILE A 17 10.38 17.72 0.44
N SER A 18 9.32 18.11 1.15
CA SER A 18 8.38 19.16 0.80
C SER A 18 7.81 19.79 2.08
N LYS A 19 7.00 20.85 1.95
CA LYS A 19 6.30 21.43 3.11
C LYS A 19 5.47 20.35 3.79
N GLY A 20 5.69 20.13 5.09
CA GLY A 20 4.93 19.16 5.90
C GLY A 20 5.12 17.68 5.52
N LEU A 21 6.10 17.36 4.67
CA LEU A 21 6.35 16.00 4.21
C LEU A 21 7.84 15.65 4.38
N PHE A 22 8.09 14.55 5.10
CA PHE A 22 9.42 14.13 5.50
C PHE A 22 9.69 12.71 5.03
N TRP A 23 10.90 12.45 4.58
CA TRP A 23 11.44 11.10 4.45
C TRP A 23 12.01 10.69 5.81
N VAL A 24 11.56 9.55 6.31
CA VAL A 24 11.97 8.95 7.60
C VAL A 24 12.32 7.48 7.37
N PRO A 25 13.12 6.85 8.25
CA PRO A 25 13.37 5.42 8.14
C PRO A 25 12.16 4.60 8.61
N VAL A 26 11.93 3.44 8.00
CA VAL A 26 10.85 2.51 8.36
C VAL A 26 10.91 2.09 9.83
N CYS A 27 12.10 2.00 10.43
CA CYS A 27 12.26 1.64 11.84
C CYS A 27 11.60 2.65 12.80
N THR A 28 11.22 3.85 12.33
CA THR A 28 10.37 4.81 13.07
C THR A 28 9.00 4.23 13.40
N LEU A 29 8.47 3.34 12.56
CA LEU A 29 7.21 2.63 12.77
C LEU A 29 7.35 1.34 13.61
N GLY A 30 8.50 1.14 14.24
CA GLY A 30 8.80 -0.06 14.99
C GLY A 30 10.04 -0.74 14.45
N ASN A 31 10.94 -1.08 15.37
CA ASN A 31 12.22 -1.67 15.01
C ASN A 31 12.18 -3.20 15.11
N SER A 32 13.08 -3.89 14.40
CA SER A 32 13.07 -5.35 14.40
C SER A 32 13.57 -5.95 15.71
N ARG A 33 12.79 -6.88 16.26
CA ARG A 33 13.20 -7.72 17.40
C ARG A 33 14.10 -8.88 16.94
N TYR A 34 14.08 -9.21 15.66
CA TYR A 34 14.63 -10.46 15.13
C TYR A 34 15.74 -10.23 14.10
N THR A 35 16.63 -11.20 14.00
CA THR A 35 17.64 -11.25 12.95
C THR A 35 17.05 -11.78 11.65
N ASN A 36 17.69 -11.47 10.53
CA ASN A 36 17.31 -12.00 9.22
C ASN A 36 17.29 -13.55 9.18
N GLU A 37 18.14 -14.22 9.97
CA GLU A 37 18.20 -15.67 10.07
C GLU A 37 16.99 -16.25 10.78
N GLU A 38 16.55 -15.63 11.89
CA GLU A 38 15.33 -16.02 12.60
C GLU A 38 14.10 -15.82 11.70
N VAL A 39 14.02 -14.68 11.01
CA VAL A 39 12.93 -14.37 10.08
C VAL A 39 12.87 -15.35 8.91
N LEU A 40 14.02 -15.78 8.39
CA LEU A 40 14.10 -16.77 7.33
C LEU A 40 13.46 -18.11 7.73
N GLY A 41 13.53 -18.47 9.02
CA GLY A 41 12.87 -19.66 9.56
C GLY A 41 11.35 -19.66 9.43
N TRP A 42 10.72 -18.48 9.29
CA TRP A 42 9.27 -18.34 9.18
C TRP A 42 8.74 -18.31 7.75
N VAL A 43 9.61 -18.28 6.74
CA VAL A 43 9.19 -18.26 5.33
C VAL A 43 8.26 -19.44 5.01
N LYS A 44 8.50 -20.59 5.62
CA LYS A 44 7.73 -21.83 5.43
C LYS A 44 6.40 -21.87 6.20
N TYR A 45 6.15 -20.90 7.08
CA TYR A 45 4.92 -20.85 7.85
C TYR A 45 3.72 -20.59 6.93
N SER A 46 2.58 -21.20 7.28
CA SER A 46 1.28 -20.89 6.70
C SER A 46 0.88 -19.43 6.99
N PRO A 47 -0.09 -18.85 6.25
CA PRO A 47 -0.58 -17.50 6.51
C PRO A 47 -0.96 -17.27 7.99
N ASP A 48 -1.74 -18.17 8.59
CA ASP A 48 -2.17 -18.03 9.98
C ASP A 48 -1.03 -18.15 10.99
N GLU A 49 -0.02 -18.98 10.71
CA GLU A 49 1.19 -19.07 11.54
C GLU A 49 2.01 -17.78 11.46
N LYS A 50 2.14 -17.18 10.27
CA LYS A 50 2.81 -15.88 10.09
C LYS A 50 2.06 -14.76 10.82
N LYS A 51 0.73 -14.73 10.73
CA LYS A 51 -0.10 -13.75 11.44
C LYS A 51 0.09 -13.79 12.96
N ARG A 52 0.17 -14.99 13.54
CA ARG A 52 0.39 -15.19 14.98
C ARG A 52 1.73 -14.66 15.50
N LEU A 53 2.68 -14.31 14.63
CA LEU A 53 3.95 -13.71 15.03
C LEU A 53 3.79 -12.26 15.56
N GLY A 54 2.72 -11.56 15.19
CA GLY A 54 2.47 -10.18 15.62
C GLY A 54 3.61 -9.25 15.23
N LEU A 55 3.91 -9.20 13.93
CA LEU A 55 5.04 -8.45 13.39
C LEU A 55 4.71 -6.96 13.25
N ASN A 56 5.71 -6.11 13.44
CA ASN A 56 5.62 -4.71 13.00
C ASN A 56 5.99 -4.57 11.52
N LEU A 57 5.93 -3.36 10.98
CA LEU A 57 6.23 -3.10 9.57
C LEU A 57 7.65 -3.51 9.17
N TYR A 58 8.67 -3.19 9.98
CA TYR A 58 10.05 -3.53 9.65
C TYR A 58 10.22 -5.05 9.53
N GLU A 59 9.73 -5.79 10.51
CA GLU A 59 9.79 -7.26 10.53
C GLU A 59 8.96 -7.89 9.41
N SER A 60 7.83 -7.29 9.08
CA SER A 60 6.99 -7.69 7.95
C SER A 60 7.75 -7.53 6.63
N ILE A 61 8.43 -6.40 6.42
CA ILE A 61 9.29 -6.18 5.23
C ILE A 61 10.45 -7.18 5.22
N GLN A 62 11.08 -7.47 6.36
CA GLN A 62 12.08 -8.53 6.44
C GLN A 62 11.52 -9.87 5.98
N LEU A 63 10.35 -10.28 6.48
CA LEU A 63 9.75 -11.55 6.11
C LEU A 63 9.35 -11.60 4.64
N LEU A 64 8.80 -10.52 4.07
CA LEU A 64 8.51 -10.42 2.64
C LEU A 64 9.79 -10.58 1.80
N TYR A 65 10.85 -9.87 2.18
CA TYR A 65 12.15 -9.93 1.50
C TYR A 65 12.81 -11.31 1.60
N MET A 66 12.73 -11.97 2.76
CA MET A 66 13.27 -13.33 2.95
C MET A 66 12.43 -14.39 2.26
N SER A 67 11.13 -14.12 2.04
CA SER A 67 10.26 -15.02 1.27
C SER A 67 10.56 -15.02 -0.22
N ASP A 68 11.40 -14.10 -0.71
CA ASP A 68 11.70 -13.94 -2.14
C ASP A 68 10.41 -13.74 -2.96
N PHE A 69 9.51 -12.91 -2.43
CA PHE A 69 8.22 -12.62 -3.05
C PHE A 69 8.43 -12.08 -4.47
N ARG A 70 7.66 -12.57 -5.44
CA ARG A 70 7.84 -12.17 -6.84
C ARG A 70 6.82 -11.12 -7.23
N TYR A 71 7.29 -9.98 -7.74
CA TYR A 71 6.40 -8.97 -8.32
C TYR A 71 5.87 -9.45 -9.67
N GLU A 72 4.55 -9.59 -9.80
CA GLU A 72 3.86 -9.95 -11.03
C GLU A 72 2.56 -9.15 -11.13
N ASP A 73 2.24 -8.65 -12.33
CA ASP A 73 0.95 -7.99 -12.58
C ASP A 73 -0.16 -9.06 -12.63
N ASP A 74 -0.65 -9.45 -11.45
CA ASP A 74 -1.68 -10.47 -11.25
C ASP A 74 -2.92 -9.84 -10.62
N TYR A 75 -3.96 -9.71 -11.45
CA TYR A 75 -5.32 -9.38 -11.05
C TYR A 75 -6.27 -10.16 -11.96
N LYS A 76 -7.51 -10.36 -11.50
CA LYS A 76 -8.57 -10.99 -12.29
C LYS A 76 -9.59 -9.97 -12.71
N LEU A 77 -10.06 -10.08 -13.95
CA LEU A 77 -11.11 -9.24 -14.49
C LEU A 77 -12.43 -10.00 -14.49
N ILE A 78 -13.46 -9.42 -13.89
CA ILE A 78 -14.82 -9.94 -13.88
C ILE A 78 -15.74 -8.93 -14.54
N LEU A 79 -16.57 -9.39 -15.47
CA LEU A 79 -17.62 -8.57 -16.06
C LEU A 79 -18.87 -8.66 -15.18
N PHE A 80 -19.29 -7.53 -14.60
CA PHE A 80 -20.49 -7.43 -13.77
C PHE A 80 -21.19 -6.09 -14.07
N GLU A 81 -22.50 -6.14 -14.36
CA GLU A 81 -23.31 -4.97 -14.76
C GLU A 81 -22.63 -4.10 -15.84
N ASP A 82 -22.17 -4.76 -16.91
CA ASP A 82 -21.46 -4.16 -18.06
C ASP A 82 -20.13 -3.46 -17.75
N LYS A 83 -19.62 -3.62 -16.52
CA LYS A 83 -18.32 -3.08 -16.09
C LYS A 83 -17.31 -4.19 -15.87
N LYS A 84 -16.06 -3.93 -16.22
CA LYS A 84 -14.92 -4.82 -15.91
C LYS A 84 -14.35 -4.42 -14.55
N TRP A 85 -14.43 -5.34 -13.61
CA TRP A 85 -13.95 -5.16 -12.25
C TRP A 85 -12.65 -5.91 -12.04
N GLU A 86 -11.68 -5.22 -11.48
CA GLU A 86 -10.37 -5.73 -11.10
C GLU A 86 -10.44 -6.30 -9.69
N PHE A 87 -10.10 -7.58 -9.57
CA PHE A 87 -9.96 -8.29 -8.30
C PHE A 87 -8.48 -8.55 -8.07
N HIS A 88 -7.99 -8.16 -6.89
CA HIS A 88 -6.63 -8.41 -6.45
C HIS A 88 -6.59 -9.53 -5.42
N LYS A 89 -5.46 -10.22 -5.29
CA LYS A 89 -5.31 -11.30 -4.31
C LYS A 89 -5.60 -10.82 -2.90
N SER A 90 -6.26 -11.68 -2.13
CA SER A 90 -6.27 -11.58 -0.68
C SER A 90 -4.84 -11.72 -0.12
N ALA A 91 -4.64 -11.27 1.12
CA ALA A 91 -3.35 -11.45 1.80
C ALA A 91 -2.98 -12.93 1.92
N GLN A 92 -3.94 -13.80 2.26
CA GLN A 92 -3.69 -15.23 2.44
C GLN A 92 -3.19 -15.88 1.15
N GLU A 93 -3.80 -15.54 0.01
CA GLU A 93 -3.39 -16.05 -1.29
C GLU A 93 -2.04 -15.48 -1.72
N ALA A 94 -1.81 -14.18 -1.53
CA ALA A 94 -0.51 -13.57 -1.79
C ALA A 94 0.61 -14.25 -0.97
N ILE A 95 0.37 -14.55 0.31
CA ILE A 95 1.33 -15.27 1.18
C ILE A 95 1.58 -16.70 0.69
N LYS A 96 0.52 -17.42 0.30
CA LYS A 96 0.59 -18.82 -0.13
C LYS A 96 1.28 -18.98 -1.47
N ASP A 97 0.93 -18.12 -2.42
CA ASP A 97 1.44 -18.13 -3.78
C ASP A 97 2.84 -17.50 -3.87
N ASN A 98 3.14 -16.56 -2.98
CA ASN A 98 4.39 -15.82 -2.92
C ASN A 98 4.68 -14.98 -4.18
N TYR A 99 3.62 -14.44 -4.79
CA TYR A 99 3.71 -13.45 -5.87
C TYR A 99 2.45 -12.59 -5.96
N GLY A 100 2.59 -11.41 -6.57
CA GLY A 100 1.50 -10.48 -6.84
C GLY A 100 1.98 -9.06 -7.14
N ASN A 101 1.04 -8.14 -7.32
CA ASN A 101 1.30 -6.74 -7.63
C ASN A 101 1.29 -5.86 -6.36
N CYS A 102 1.28 -4.53 -6.52
CA CYS A 102 1.24 -3.58 -5.42
C CYS A 102 0.05 -3.80 -4.46
N ALA A 103 -1.14 -4.12 -4.98
CA ALA A 103 -2.32 -4.42 -4.17
C ALA A 103 -2.12 -5.67 -3.31
N ALA A 104 -1.58 -6.76 -3.88
CA ALA A 104 -1.29 -7.98 -3.16
C ALA A 104 -0.21 -7.79 -2.08
N ILE A 105 0.82 -6.99 -2.36
CA ILE A 105 1.87 -6.63 -1.39
C ILE A 105 1.28 -5.80 -0.25
N CYS A 106 0.44 -4.82 -0.55
CA CYS A 106 -0.21 -4.01 0.47
C CYS A 106 -1.12 -4.84 1.38
N ALA A 107 -1.91 -5.76 0.80
CA ALA A 107 -2.73 -6.70 1.56
C ALA A 107 -1.87 -7.61 2.44
N TRP A 108 -0.76 -8.14 1.90
CA TRP A 108 0.21 -8.94 2.65
C TRP A 108 0.73 -8.18 3.88
N ILE A 109 1.13 -6.92 3.71
CA ILE A 109 1.65 -6.08 4.80
C ILE A 109 0.57 -5.77 5.82
N GLN A 110 -0.63 -5.42 5.36
CA GLN A 110 -1.78 -5.13 6.21
C GLN A 110 -2.13 -6.32 7.11
N TYR A 111 -2.09 -7.54 6.56
CA TYR A 111 -2.37 -8.77 7.29
C TYR A 111 -1.30 -9.11 8.34
N MET A 112 -0.03 -8.80 8.07
CA MET A 112 1.05 -9.02 9.05
C MET A 112 1.04 -7.99 10.18
N CYS A 113 0.63 -6.76 9.88
CA CYS A 113 0.70 -5.61 10.78
C CYS A 113 -0.61 -5.29 11.51
N GLU A 114 -1.66 -6.11 11.34
CA GLU A 114 -3.04 -5.80 11.77
C GLU A 114 -3.15 -5.33 13.23
N ASP A 115 -2.40 -5.97 14.13
CA ASP A 115 -2.44 -5.67 15.58
C ASP A 115 -1.32 -4.71 16.03
N ALA A 116 -0.42 -4.31 15.11
CA ALA A 116 0.74 -3.47 15.44
C ALA A 116 0.41 -1.97 15.46
N TYR A 117 -0.66 -1.55 14.77
CA TYR A 117 -1.02 -0.13 14.60
C TYR A 117 -2.50 0.07 14.86
N VAL A 118 -2.84 1.16 15.57
CA VAL A 118 -4.23 1.49 15.89
C VAL A 118 -5.06 1.76 14.64
N GLN A 119 -4.44 2.43 13.67
CA GLN A 119 -5.06 2.75 12.40
C GLN A 119 -4.05 2.57 11.28
N SER A 120 -4.51 1.89 10.23
CA SER A 120 -3.75 1.60 9.02
C SER A 120 -4.73 1.29 7.89
N GLY A 121 -4.25 1.36 6.66
CA GLY A 121 -5.02 1.04 5.48
C GLY A 121 -4.22 1.33 4.24
N PHE A 122 -4.90 1.85 3.22
CA PHE A 122 -4.30 2.06 1.91
C PHE A 122 -4.45 3.49 1.44
N LEU A 123 -3.41 3.98 0.77
CA LEU A 123 -3.47 5.17 -0.06
C LEU A 123 -3.35 4.71 -1.50
N HIS A 124 -4.40 4.97 -2.27
CA HIS A 124 -4.48 4.64 -3.69
C HIS A 124 -4.46 5.94 -4.49
N TYR A 125 -3.71 5.98 -5.57
CA TYR A 125 -3.88 7.02 -6.57
C TYR A 125 -4.04 6.39 -7.96
N ILE A 126 -4.66 7.14 -8.86
CA ILE A 126 -4.88 6.72 -10.24
C ILE A 126 -4.75 7.90 -11.20
N ARG A 127 -4.20 7.61 -12.38
CA ARG A 127 -3.95 8.57 -13.47
C ARG A 127 -5.08 8.57 -14.49
N GLU A 128 -5.11 9.56 -15.36
CA GLU A 128 -6.11 9.72 -16.43
C GLU A 128 -6.10 8.59 -17.48
N ASP A 129 -5.04 7.80 -17.55
CA ASP A 129 -4.95 6.61 -18.40
C ASP A 129 -5.58 5.37 -17.78
N GLY A 130 -5.96 5.42 -16.49
CA GLY A 130 -6.50 4.32 -15.71
C GLY A 130 -5.46 3.50 -14.96
N CYS A 131 -4.16 3.79 -15.13
CA CYS A 131 -3.11 3.17 -14.33
C CYS A 131 -3.03 3.83 -12.96
N GLY A 132 -2.86 3.02 -11.92
CA GLY A 132 -2.73 3.50 -10.55
C GLY A 132 -1.69 2.72 -9.78
N HIS A 133 -1.51 3.11 -8.52
CA HIS A 133 -0.67 2.39 -7.57
C HIS A 133 -1.24 2.58 -6.18
N VAL A 134 -0.98 1.60 -5.34
CA VAL A 134 -1.47 1.56 -3.97
C VAL A 134 -0.32 1.27 -3.04
N VAL A 135 -0.34 1.97 -1.92
CA VAL A 135 0.65 1.87 -0.85
C VAL A 135 -0.06 1.75 0.50
N ASN A 136 0.62 1.23 1.50
CA ASN A 136 0.09 1.21 2.86
C ASN A 136 0.21 2.60 3.49
N TYR A 137 -0.70 2.91 4.41
CA TYR A 137 -0.46 3.96 5.39
C TYR A 137 -0.62 3.42 6.81
N PHE A 138 0.11 4.01 7.75
CA PHE A 138 0.01 3.75 9.18
C PHE A 138 -0.14 5.08 9.92
N TYR A 139 -1.04 5.16 10.89
CA TYR A 139 -1.21 6.34 11.73
C TYR A 139 -0.63 6.07 13.12
N LEU A 140 0.39 6.84 13.50
CA LEU A 140 1.12 6.70 14.75
C LEU A 140 1.56 8.08 15.24
N ASP A 141 1.43 8.35 16.54
CA ASP A 141 1.88 9.60 17.18
C ASP A 141 1.41 10.87 16.44
N SER A 142 0.13 10.89 16.09
CA SER A 142 -0.53 12.00 15.37
C SER A 142 -0.01 12.28 13.95
N ALA A 143 0.73 11.35 13.34
CA ALA A 143 1.22 11.46 11.97
C ALA A 143 0.83 10.25 11.11
N TYR A 144 0.64 10.51 9.83
CA TYR A 144 0.53 9.50 8.78
C TYR A 144 1.91 9.12 8.28
N TYR A 145 2.13 7.82 8.14
CA TYR A 145 3.30 7.25 7.50
C TYR A 145 2.85 6.52 6.24
N ILE A 146 3.26 7.02 5.08
CA ILE A 146 2.95 6.45 3.75
C ILE A 146 4.10 5.56 3.33
N VAL A 147 3.83 4.28 3.03
CA VAL A 147 4.87 3.27 2.85
C VAL A 147 4.69 2.49 1.55
N ASP A 148 5.64 2.65 0.62
CA ASP A 148 5.70 1.84 -0.60
C ASP A 148 6.61 0.62 -0.41
N VAL A 149 6.01 -0.50 0.00
CA VAL A 149 6.72 -1.77 0.19
C VAL A 149 6.98 -2.49 -1.14
N THR A 150 6.31 -2.12 -2.23
CA THR A 150 6.54 -2.71 -3.57
C THR A 150 7.99 -2.54 -3.99
N ALA A 151 8.54 -1.39 -3.62
CA ALA A 151 9.91 -0.98 -3.82
C ALA A 151 10.94 -1.88 -3.08
N MET A 152 10.49 -2.60 -2.05
CA MET A 152 11.32 -3.46 -1.20
C MET A 152 11.33 -4.94 -1.62
N VAL A 153 10.62 -5.31 -2.68
CA VAL A 153 10.80 -6.64 -3.30
C VAL A 153 12.18 -6.70 -3.95
N ARG A 154 12.90 -7.83 -3.83
CA ARG A 154 14.29 -7.99 -4.32
C ARG A 154 14.49 -7.58 -5.79
N THR A 155 13.50 -7.85 -6.65
CA THR A 155 13.59 -7.50 -8.07
C THR A 155 13.49 -6.01 -8.33
N LYS A 156 13.01 -5.22 -7.36
CA LYS A 156 12.79 -3.78 -7.45
C LYS A 156 13.65 -2.96 -6.48
N SER A 157 14.41 -3.60 -5.59
CA SER A 157 15.24 -2.89 -4.59
C SER A 157 16.21 -1.89 -5.22
N ILE A 158 16.72 -2.17 -6.43
CA ILE A 158 17.59 -1.26 -7.18
C ILE A 158 16.94 0.08 -7.57
N GLU A 159 15.62 0.19 -7.46
CA GLU A 159 14.83 1.37 -7.85
C GLU A 159 14.63 2.37 -6.71
N VAL A 160 15.17 2.06 -5.52
CA VAL A 160 14.86 2.72 -4.26
C VAL A 160 16.12 3.21 -3.57
N CYS A 161 15.98 4.31 -2.83
CA CYS A 161 17.06 4.85 -2.01
C CYS A 161 17.35 3.97 -0.78
N VAL A 162 18.63 3.91 -0.41
CA VAL A 162 19.05 3.41 0.91
C VAL A 162 18.58 4.37 2.01
N GLU A 163 18.11 3.84 3.14
CA GLU A 163 17.73 4.61 4.33
C GLU A 163 18.94 5.16 5.09
N ASN A 164 19.59 6.18 4.55
CA ASN A 164 20.74 6.84 5.18
C ASN A 164 20.54 8.35 5.45
N GLY A 165 19.39 8.91 5.07
CA GLY A 165 19.09 10.33 5.25
C GLY A 165 19.81 11.28 4.27
N GLU A 166 20.54 10.74 3.29
CA GLU A 166 21.24 11.56 2.30
C GLU A 166 20.29 12.00 1.18
N LYS A 167 20.02 13.30 1.07
CA LYS A 167 19.14 13.86 0.03
C LYS A 167 19.56 13.51 -1.41
N SER A 168 20.83 13.18 -1.61
CA SER A 168 21.35 12.74 -2.91
C SER A 168 20.78 11.39 -3.34
N GLU A 169 20.42 10.51 -2.40
CA GLU A 169 19.80 9.21 -2.68
C GLU A 169 18.38 9.36 -3.26
N LEU A 170 17.64 10.39 -2.84
CA LEU A 170 16.30 10.68 -3.37
C LEU A 170 16.30 10.91 -4.89
N ARG A 171 17.43 11.33 -5.47
CA ARG A 171 17.59 11.53 -6.92
C ARG A 171 17.79 10.22 -7.70
N LYS A 172 18.11 9.13 -7.00
CA LYS A 172 18.35 7.81 -7.61
C LYS A 172 17.07 6.99 -7.70
N ILE A 173 16.02 7.41 -7.00
CA ILE A 173 14.72 6.74 -7.00
C ILE A 173 14.17 6.73 -8.42
N LYS A 174 13.89 5.53 -8.94
CA LYS A 174 13.18 5.34 -10.20
C LYS A 174 11.68 5.18 -10.00
N GLY A 175 11.27 4.79 -8.79
CA GLY A 175 9.89 4.82 -8.34
C GLY A 175 9.38 6.24 -8.07
N GLU A 176 8.33 6.34 -7.27
CA GLU A 176 7.62 7.62 -7.06
C GLU A 176 8.09 8.39 -5.83
N PHE A 177 8.42 7.68 -4.75
CA PHE A 177 8.91 8.25 -3.52
C PHE A 177 9.79 7.24 -2.75
N PRO A 178 10.56 7.70 -1.73
CA PRO A 178 11.28 6.79 -0.86
C PRO A 178 10.33 5.84 -0.12
N ILE A 179 10.87 4.77 0.46
CA ILE A 179 10.08 3.70 1.10
C ILE A 179 9.06 4.23 2.10
N CYS A 180 9.45 5.20 2.94
CA CYS A 180 8.61 5.71 4.02
C CYS A 180 8.59 7.23 4.06
N LEU A 181 7.41 7.81 3.92
CA LEU A 181 7.14 9.23 4.11
C LEU A 181 6.32 9.45 5.37
N MET A 182 6.58 10.54 6.08
CA MET A 182 5.83 10.97 7.25
C MET A 182 5.19 12.33 6.99
N SER A 183 3.93 12.50 7.39
CA SER A 183 3.22 13.76 7.37
C SER A 183 2.15 13.83 8.46
N GLU A 184 2.01 14.98 9.13
CA GLU A 184 0.92 15.23 10.07
C GLU A 184 -0.44 15.44 9.36
N ASP A 185 -0.41 15.76 8.06
CA ASP A 185 -1.60 16.04 7.26
C ASP A 185 -1.40 15.50 5.82
N LEU A 186 -2.25 14.55 5.41
CA LEU A 186 -2.23 13.94 4.07
C LEU A 186 -2.31 14.98 2.94
N GLN A 187 -2.80 16.19 3.19
CA GLN A 187 -2.75 17.29 2.25
C GLN A 187 -1.34 17.65 1.79
N PHE A 188 -0.33 17.53 2.65
CA PHE A 188 1.05 17.76 2.22
C PHE A 188 1.54 16.67 1.27
N TYR A 189 1.13 15.42 1.49
CA TYR A 189 1.47 14.30 0.61
C TYR A 189 0.81 14.45 -0.76
N TYR A 190 -0.52 14.55 -0.85
CA TYR A 190 -1.18 14.55 -2.17
C TYR A 190 -0.85 15.82 -2.96
N ASN A 191 -0.60 16.97 -2.32
CA ASN A 191 -0.14 18.16 -3.03
C ASN A 191 1.27 17.97 -3.64
N TYR A 192 2.16 17.32 -2.91
CA TYR A 192 3.49 16.97 -3.41
C TYR A 192 3.40 15.96 -4.56
N HIS A 193 2.64 14.89 -4.38
CA HIS A 193 2.50 13.84 -5.38
C HIS A 193 1.80 14.34 -6.65
N THR A 194 0.70 15.08 -6.52
CA THR A 194 0.02 15.73 -7.65
C THR A 194 0.96 16.64 -8.44
N LYS A 195 1.83 17.39 -7.75
CA LYS A 195 2.84 18.21 -8.43
C LYS A 195 3.86 17.35 -9.18
N LEU A 196 4.34 16.26 -8.58
CA LEU A 196 5.29 15.34 -9.21
C LEU A 196 4.70 14.69 -10.47
N GLU A 197 3.47 14.20 -10.39
CA GLU A 197 2.75 13.56 -11.49
C GLU A 197 2.46 14.53 -12.63
N ARG A 198 2.06 15.77 -12.32
CA ARG A 198 1.90 16.83 -13.33
C ARG A 198 3.19 17.15 -14.07
N LEU A 199 4.34 17.14 -13.38
CA LEU A 199 5.64 17.33 -14.03
C LEU A 199 6.00 16.17 -14.97
N ARG A 200 5.43 14.98 -14.74
CA ARG A 200 5.53 13.81 -15.61
C ARG A 200 4.48 13.80 -16.73
N GLY A 201 3.59 14.79 -16.77
CA GLY A 201 2.55 14.93 -17.78
C GLY A 201 1.23 14.23 -17.43
N HIS A 202 1.06 13.80 -16.18
CA HIS A 202 -0.12 13.09 -15.73
C HIS A 202 -1.05 13.96 -14.88
N ILE A 203 -2.33 13.62 -14.95
CA ILE A 203 -3.38 14.06 -14.05
C ILE A 203 -3.64 12.90 -13.10
N VAL A 204 -3.58 13.15 -11.79
CA VAL A 204 -3.75 12.10 -10.78
C VAL A 204 -4.89 12.47 -9.82
N ARG A 205 -5.47 11.46 -9.20
CA ARG A 205 -6.44 11.58 -8.10
C ARG A 205 -6.11 10.59 -6.99
N HIS A 206 -6.36 10.97 -5.75
CA HIS A 206 -5.96 10.23 -4.55
C HIS A 206 -7.15 9.83 -3.67
N PHE A 207 -7.05 8.64 -3.11
CA PHE A 207 -8.05 8.00 -2.27
C PHE A 207 -7.40 7.41 -1.03
N LEU A 208 -8.05 7.60 0.12
CA LEU A 208 -7.72 6.93 1.36
C LEU A 208 -8.76 5.83 1.62
N ILE A 209 -8.29 4.62 1.85
CA ILE A 209 -9.11 3.42 2.02
C ILE A 209 -8.84 2.87 3.43
N ASN A 210 -9.87 2.84 4.26
CA ASN A 210 -9.78 2.49 5.68
C ASN A 210 -10.55 1.21 5.99
N GLY A 211 -10.09 0.46 6.98
CA GLY A 211 -10.87 -0.66 7.53
C GLY A 211 -10.91 -1.93 6.67
N TYR A 212 -10.13 -1.97 5.60
CA TYR A 212 -9.98 -3.16 4.75
C TYR A 212 -8.60 -3.81 4.97
N ASP A 213 -8.56 -5.13 4.86
CA ASP A 213 -7.39 -5.99 4.94
C ASP A 213 -6.83 -6.37 3.55
N TYR A 214 -7.48 -5.91 2.48
CA TYR A 214 -7.07 -6.04 1.09
C TYR A 214 -7.57 -4.84 0.27
N ILE A 215 -7.11 -4.72 -0.98
CA ILE A 215 -7.63 -3.70 -1.91
C ILE A 215 -8.94 -4.19 -2.52
N PRO A 216 -10.09 -3.58 -2.19
CA PRO A 216 -11.35 -4.11 -2.67
C PRO A 216 -11.55 -3.81 -4.17
N PRO A 217 -12.48 -4.51 -4.84
CA PRO A 217 -12.60 -4.45 -6.29
C PRO A 217 -12.89 -3.04 -6.82
N ILE A 218 -12.23 -2.70 -7.91
CA ILE A 218 -12.40 -1.42 -8.62
C ILE A 218 -12.75 -1.65 -10.08
N SER A 219 -13.48 -0.73 -10.69
CA SER A 219 -13.68 -0.70 -12.14
C SER A 219 -13.38 0.67 -12.71
N VAL A 220 -12.50 0.71 -13.70
CA VAL A 220 -12.14 1.94 -14.41
C VAL A 220 -12.84 1.94 -15.77
N THR A 221 -13.69 2.94 -16.00
CA THR A 221 -14.36 3.18 -17.29
C THR A 221 -13.81 4.44 -17.94
N LYS A 222 -13.42 4.36 -19.21
CA LYS A 222 -12.87 5.50 -19.97
C LYS A 222 -13.86 5.99 -21.03
N ASN A 223 -13.98 7.31 -21.17
CA ASN A 223 -14.75 7.97 -22.21
C ASN A 223 -14.04 9.26 -22.68
N ASP A 224 -14.65 9.98 -23.61
CA ASP A 224 -14.07 11.21 -24.19
C ASP A 224 -13.86 12.35 -23.18
N GLN A 225 -14.51 12.29 -22.01
CA GLN A 225 -14.41 13.29 -20.95
C GLN A 225 -13.38 12.92 -19.87
N GLY A 226 -12.79 11.72 -19.93
CA GLY A 226 -11.82 11.22 -18.95
C GLY A 226 -12.13 9.82 -18.47
N ILE A 227 -11.83 9.54 -17.20
CA ILE A 227 -12.11 8.23 -16.58
C ILE A 227 -13.08 8.36 -15.41
N THR A 228 -13.83 7.29 -15.17
CA THR A 228 -14.69 7.13 -13.99
C THR A 228 -14.28 5.86 -13.27
N ILE A 229 -13.97 6.01 -11.98
CA ILE A 229 -13.63 4.92 -11.08
C ILE A 229 -14.90 4.53 -10.35
N ASN A 230 -15.19 3.24 -10.35
CA ASN A 230 -16.30 2.66 -9.62
C ASN A 230 -15.70 1.79 -8.51
N THR A 231 -16.10 2.03 -7.28
CA THR A 231 -15.66 1.28 -6.10
C THR A 231 -16.84 0.54 -5.50
N ALA A 232 -16.59 -0.66 -5.00
CA ALA A 232 -17.56 -1.46 -4.23
C ALA A 232 -17.49 -1.17 -2.72
N TYR A 233 -16.90 -0.03 -2.35
CA TYR A 233 -16.49 0.31 -0.99
C TYR A 233 -16.44 1.81 -0.80
N HIS A 234 -16.51 2.25 0.46
CA HIS A 234 -16.33 3.66 0.78
C HIS A 234 -14.85 4.07 0.64
N ALA A 235 -14.59 5.12 -0.14
CA ALA A 235 -13.25 5.68 -0.31
C ALA A 235 -13.27 7.18 -0.01
N ILE A 236 -12.37 7.62 0.87
CA ILE A 236 -12.23 9.04 1.18
C ILE A 236 -11.39 9.69 0.08
N GLU A 237 -12.02 10.59 -0.68
CA GLU A 237 -11.34 11.37 -1.71
C GLU A 237 -10.47 12.44 -1.06
N LEU A 238 -9.18 12.45 -1.38
CA LEU A 238 -8.23 13.41 -0.81
C LEU A 238 -8.09 14.67 -1.67
N ASP A 239 -8.40 14.57 -2.96
CA ASP A 239 -8.42 15.67 -3.89
C ASP A 239 -9.56 15.57 -4.93
N GLU A 240 -9.88 16.71 -5.53
CA GLU A 240 -10.92 16.81 -6.55
C GLU A 240 -10.32 16.98 -7.95
N ASN A 241 -10.93 16.32 -8.93
CA ASN A 241 -10.50 16.37 -10.32
C ASN A 241 -11.68 16.21 -11.30
N SER A 242 -11.76 17.06 -12.32
CA SER A 242 -12.84 16.99 -13.32
C SER A 242 -12.65 15.88 -14.37
N VAL A 243 -11.42 15.42 -14.58
CA VAL A 243 -11.05 14.39 -15.58
C VAL A 243 -11.18 12.98 -14.99
N ILE A 244 -10.90 12.83 -13.70
CA ILE A 244 -10.98 11.56 -13.00
C ILE A 244 -12.15 11.61 -12.04
N LYS A 245 -13.28 11.00 -12.41
CA LYS A 245 -14.50 10.93 -11.58
C LYS A 245 -14.51 9.66 -10.74
N HIS A 246 -15.26 9.67 -9.65
CA HIS A 246 -15.39 8.55 -8.72
C HIS A 246 -16.87 8.39 -8.37
N THR A 247 -17.31 7.15 -8.34
CA THR A 247 -18.68 6.76 -8.01
C THR A 247 -18.61 5.52 -7.14
N GLU A 248 -19.16 5.58 -5.93
CA GLU A 248 -19.38 4.39 -5.13
C GLU A 248 -20.60 3.65 -5.68
N VAL A 249 -20.46 2.36 -5.91
CA VAL A 249 -21.53 1.51 -6.42
C VAL A 249 -21.83 0.45 -5.37
N ASN A 250 -23.08 0.38 -4.95
CA ASN A 250 -23.53 -0.66 -4.03
C ASN A 250 -23.64 -1.99 -4.80
N VAL A 251 -22.58 -2.81 -4.72
CA VAL A 251 -22.49 -4.10 -5.41
C VAL A 251 -22.11 -5.22 -4.44
N SER A 252 -22.84 -5.38 -3.33
CA SER A 252 -22.60 -6.47 -2.36
C SER A 252 -22.47 -7.85 -3.02
N ASP A 253 -23.21 -8.08 -4.10
CA ASP A 253 -23.20 -9.34 -4.85
C ASP A 253 -21.91 -9.56 -5.65
N ILE A 254 -21.09 -8.53 -5.90
CA ILE A 254 -19.88 -8.68 -6.71
C ILE A 254 -18.87 -9.64 -6.07
N TYR A 255 -18.84 -9.70 -4.74
CA TYR A 255 -17.95 -10.58 -4.00
C TYR A 255 -18.30 -12.06 -4.17
N GLN A 256 -19.55 -12.40 -4.52
CA GLN A 256 -19.93 -13.79 -4.85
C GLN A 256 -19.22 -14.31 -6.11
N TYR A 257 -18.75 -13.40 -6.96
CA TYR A 257 -18.00 -13.73 -8.16
C TYR A 257 -16.49 -13.72 -7.93
N SER A 258 -16.02 -13.32 -6.75
CA SER A 258 -14.60 -13.23 -6.45
C SER A 258 -13.89 -14.56 -6.77
N PRO A 259 -12.75 -14.53 -7.49
CA PRO A 259 -11.92 -15.70 -7.68
C PRO A 259 -11.06 -16.01 -6.45
N TYR A 260 -11.12 -15.14 -5.45
CA TYR A 260 -10.29 -15.11 -4.25
C TYR A 260 -11.15 -15.31 -3.01
N ASP A 261 -10.62 -16.08 -2.06
CA ASP A 261 -11.31 -16.31 -0.79
C ASP A 261 -11.22 -15.07 0.09
N TYR A 262 -12.35 -14.39 0.22
CA TYR A 262 -12.52 -13.25 1.12
C TYR A 262 -13.42 -13.61 2.32
N SER A 263 -13.61 -14.88 2.66
CA SER A 263 -14.49 -15.30 3.75
C SER A 263 -14.13 -14.75 5.15
N GLN A 264 -12.93 -14.17 5.29
CA GLN A 264 -12.48 -13.49 6.50
C GLN A 264 -12.63 -11.95 6.47
N ILE A 265 -13.32 -11.36 5.47
CA ILE A 265 -13.55 -9.91 5.38
C ILE A 265 -14.07 -9.38 6.72
N LYS A 266 -13.27 -8.51 7.33
CA LYS A 266 -13.84 -7.51 8.24
C LYS A 266 -14.50 -6.47 7.33
N GLU A 267 -15.81 -6.57 7.15
CA GLU A 267 -16.56 -5.42 6.63
C GLU A 267 -16.38 -4.28 7.63
N GLU A 268 -16.45 -3.03 7.16
CA GLU A 268 -16.35 -1.83 7.99
C GLU A 268 -16.91 -2.12 9.39
N LYS A 269 -16.07 -2.01 10.41
CA LYS A 269 -16.59 -1.83 11.76
C LYS A 269 -17.41 -0.55 11.71
N ASN A 270 -18.70 -0.68 11.40
CA ASN A 270 -19.73 0.27 11.74
C ASN A 270 -19.80 0.30 13.27
N ASN A 271 -18.83 0.97 13.88
CA ASN A 271 -18.86 1.34 15.28
C ASN A 271 -18.81 2.86 15.34
N GLU A 272 -20.02 3.41 15.29
CA GLU A 272 -20.45 4.48 16.19
C GLU A 272 -19.57 5.74 16.18
N THR A 273 -20.05 6.72 15.42
CA THR A 273 -20.18 8.08 15.96
C THR A 273 -20.93 7.99 17.30
N GLY A 274 -20.17 7.79 18.37
CA GLY A 274 -20.64 7.71 19.75
C GLY A 274 -19.93 8.75 20.61
N ASN A 275 -20.54 9.94 20.66
CA ASN A 275 -20.28 11.14 21.49
C ASN A 275 -19.14 12.07 21.12
#